data_AF-A0A1Z9CA70-F1
#
_entry.id   AF-A0A1Z9CA70-F1
#
_cell.length_a   1.000
_cell.length_b   1.000
_cell.length_c   1.000
_cell.angle_alpha   90.00
_cell.angle_beta   90.00
_cell.angle_gamma   90.00
#
_symmetry.space_group_name_H-M   'P 1'
#
loop_
_entity.id
_entity.type
_entity.pdbx_description
1 polymer ?
#
loop_
_entity_poly.entity_id
_entity_poly.type
_entity_poly.pdbx_seq_one_letter_code
_entity_poly.pdbx_strand_id
1 'polypeptide(L)'
;MKKTIFSVIALFTISCSADKKSANLVLDSLQCLMCSVNVEESLLSLRGVKNIKVDLKNKSGKVVYNANVVDLRAIEERITSIGYSVNGKLADKNAYEKLEICCKKPKDN
;
A
#
# COMPACT_ATOMS: atom_id res chain seq x y z
N MET A 1 14.98 -28.38 49.33
CA MET A 1 15.51 -29.39 48.40
C MET A 1 14.50 -29.56 47.27
N LYS A 2 14.79 -29.03 46.07
CA LYS A 2 14.86 -29.76 44.78
C LYS A 2 13.75 -30.82 44.65
N LYS A 3 12.88 -30.81 43.62
CA LYS A 3 13.22 -30.91 42.20
C LYS A 3 12.02 -30.48 41.34
N THR A 4 12.31 -29.63 40.36
CA THR A 4 11.80 -29.60 38.96
C THR A 4 10.64 -30.56 38.64
N ILE A 5 9.58 -30.12 37.97
CA ILE A 5 9.52 -30.03 36.50
C ILE A 5 8.41 -29.04 36.10
N PHE A 6 8.83 -27.88 35.58
CA PHE A 6 8.00 -27.00 34.76
C PHE A 6 7.77 -27.71 33.42
N SER A 7 6.71 -28.51 33.35
CA SER A 7 6.38 -29.29 32.16
C SER A 7 5.65 -28.41 31.14
N VAL A 8 6.38 -28.06 30.08
CA VAL A 8 5.86 -27.77 28.74
C VAL A 8 4.90 -26.57 28.67
N ILE A 9 5.45 -25.37 28.93
CA ILE A 9 4.93 -24.17 28.27
C ILE A 9 5.16 -24.39 26.77
N ALA A 10 4.06 -24.54 26.05
CA ALA A 10 4.01 -24.71 24.61
C ALA A 10 4.86 -23.66 23.91
N LEU A 11 6.10 -24.04 23.57
CA LEU A 11 6.84 -23.47 22.47
C LEU A 11 6.16 -23.95 21.18
N PHE A 12 4.93 -23.47 20.96
CA PHE A 12 4.40 -23.30 19.62
C PHE A 12 5.25 -22.18 19.03
N THR A 13 6.47 -22.52 18.60
CA THR A 13 7.25 -21.70 17.67
C THR A 13 6.46 -21.73 16.38
N ILE A 14 5.43 -20.91 16.30
CA ILE A 14 4.79 -20.53 15.05
C ILE A 14 5.90 -19.84 14.27
N SER A 15 6.61 -20.65 13.49
CA SER A 15 7.47 -20.19 12.41
C SER A 15 6.54 -19.45 11.46
N CYS A 16 6.40 -18.16 11.68
CA CYS A 16 5.56 -17.30 10.87
C CYS A 16 6.30 -17.11 9.55
N SER A 17 6.03 -17.96 8.56
CA SER A 17 6.45 -17.76 7.17
C SER A 17 5.88 -16.41 6.72
N ALA A 18 6.73 -15.39 6.67
CA ALA A 18 6.33 -14.08 6.19
C ALA A 18 6.22 -14.14 4.65
N ASP A 19 5.01 -14.32 4.12
CA ASP A 19 4.74 -14.30 2.67
C ASP A 19 4.93 -12.89 2.11
N LYS A 20 6.19 -12.52 1.86
CA LYS A 20 6.58 -11.26 1.24
C LYS A 20 6.30 -11.34 -0.26
N LYS A 21 5.40 -10.49 -0.76
CA LYS A 21 5.11 -10.34 -2.19
C LYS A 21 5.49 -8.95 -2.68
N SER A 22 5.67 -8.84 -3.99
CA SER A 22 5.81 -7.55 -4.67
C SER A 22 4.86 -7.46 -5.85
N ALA A 23 4.29 -6.28 -6.07
CA ALA A 23 3.43 -6.00 -7.21
C ALA A 23 3.82 -4.67 -7.86
N ASN A 24 3.63 -4.60 -9.18
CA ASN A 24 3.73 -3.34 -9.93
C ASN A 24 2.37 -2.65 -9.93
N LEU A 25 2.40 -1.33 -9.88
CA LEU A 25 1.25 -0.43 -9.89
C LEU A 25 1.38 0.50 -11.09
N VAL A 26 0.29 0.72 -11.82
CA VAL A 26 0.15 1.76 -12.83
C VAL A 26 -0.57 2.93 -12.18
N LEU A 27 0.05 4.10 -12.14
CA LEU A 27 -0.37 5.28 -11.36
C LEU A 27 -0.53 6.49 -12.30
N ASP A 28 -1.40 6.34 -13.29
CA ASP A 28 -1.64 7.29 -14.39
C ASP A 28 -2.16 8.67 -13.93
N SER A 29 -2.90 8.71 -12.82
CA SER A 29 -3.48 9.93 -12.27
C SER A 29 -2.46 10.88 -11.62
N LEU A 30 -1.27 10.40 -11.21
CA LEU A 30 -0.28 11.24 -10.51
C LEU A 30 0.29 12.31 -11.42
N GLN A 31 0.31 13.58 -10.99
CA GLN A 31 0.81 14.69 -11.80
C GLN A 31 2.16 15.23 -11.35
N CYS A 32 2.42 15.27 -10.04
CA CYS A 32 3.61 15.88 -9.47
C CYS A 32 4.22 15.04 -8.34
N LEU A 33 5.39 15.47 -7.85
CA LEU A 33 6.09 14.82 -6.74
C LEU A 33 5.23 14.74 -5.48
N MET A 34 4.43 15.78 -5.19
CA MET A 34 3.54 15.76 -4.02
C MET A 34 2.46 14.66 -4.13
N CYS A 35 1.90 14.43 -5.33
CA CYS A 35 0.95 13.34 -5.54
C CYS A 35 1.60 11.97 -5.25
N SER A 36 2.85 11.81 -5.70
CA SER A 36 3.64 10.60 -5.45
C SER A 36 3.85 10.37 -3.96
N VAL A 37 4.29 11.40 -3.23
CA VAL A 37 4.53 11.33 -1.79
C VAL A 37 3.23 10.95 -1.05
N ASN A 38 2.10 11.57 -1.39
CA ASN A 38 0.81 11.25 -0.77
C ASN A 38 0.44 9.77 -0.92
N VAL A 39 0.65 9.18 -2.11
CA VAL A 39 0.41 7.75 -2.33
C VAL A 39 1.37 6.90 -1.51
N GLU A 40 2.67 7.23 -1.51
CA GLU A 40 3.68 6.47 -0.78
C GLU A 40 3.40 6.47 0.74
N GLU A 41 3.15 7.63 1.33
CA GLU A 41 2.83 7.77 2.76
C GLU A 41 1.54 7.03 3.13
N SER A 42 0.51 7.16 2.29
CA SER A 42 -0.76 6.47 2.49
C SER A 42 -0.59 4.95 2.50
N LEU A 43 0.21 4.40 1.57
CA LEU A 43 0.50 2.96 1.54
C LEU A 43 1.41 2.51 2.68
N LEU A 44 2.42 3.29 3.06
CA LEU A 44 3.30 2.95 4.18
C LEU A 44 2.54 2.91 5.51
N SER A 45 1.46 3.68 5.65
CA SER A 45 0.57 3.60 6.81
C SER A 45 -0.34 2.36 6.83
N LEU A 46 -0.46 1.65 5.70
CA LEU A 46 -1.29 0.45 5.60
C LEU A 46 -0.57 -0.75 6.21
N ARG A 47 -1.16 -1.35 7.24
CA ARG A 47 -0.59 -2.53 7.91
C ARG A 47 -0.33 -3.64 6.90
N GLY A 48 0.90 -4.15 6.89
CA GLY A 48 1.32 -5.22 5.98
C GLY A 48 2.14 -4.71 4.80
N VAL A 49 2.03 -3.43 4.42
CA VAL A 49 2.97 -2.80 3.47
C VAL A 49 4.33 -2.63 4.14
N LYS A 50 5.39 -2.96 3.39
CA LYS A 50 6.79 -2.92 3.87
C LYS A 50 7.61 -1.88 3.15
N ASN A 51 7.34 -1.66 1.88
CA ASN A 51 8.02 -0.65 1.08
C ASN A 51 7.17 -0.28 -0.14
N ILE A 52 7.36 0.92 -0.64
CA ILE A 52 6.81 1.43 -1.91
C ILE A 52 7.87 2.32 -2.53
N LYS A 53 7.98 2.26 -3.86
CA LYS A 53 8.71 3.24 -4.66
C LYS A 53 7.88 3.62 -5.87
N VAL A 54 7.69 4.90 -6.09
CA VAL A 54 6.99 5.44 -7.27
C VAL A 54 8.00 6.01 -8.25
N ASP A 55 7.78 5.69 -9.52
CA ASP A 55 8.41 6.31 -10.68
C ASP A 55 7.38 7.21 -11.37
N LEU A 56 7.40 8.49 -10.99
CA LEU A 56 6.47 9.49 -11.52
C LEU A 56 6.64 9.73 -13.03
N LYS A 57 7.85 9.55 -13.57
CA LYS A 57 8.13 9.71 -15.00
C LYS A 57 7.43 8.62 -15.80
N ASN A 58 7.51 7.39 -15.32
CA ASN A 58 6.87 6.23 -15.96
C ASN A 58 5.44 5.96 -15.47
N LYS A 59 4.87 6.84 -14.64
CA LYS A 59 3.54 6.67 -14.03
C LYS A 59 3.34 5.28 -13.44
N SER A 60 4.33 4.79 -12.71
CA SER A 60 4.31 3.43 -12.15
C SER A 60 4.88 3.39 -10.75
N GLY A 61 4.68 2.28 -10.04
CA GLY A 61 5.29 2.05 -8.74
C GLY A 61 5.45 0.57 -8.45
N LYS A 62 6.30 0.25 -7.46
CA LYS A 62 6.50 -1.11 -6.97
C LYS A 62 6.27 -1.17 -5.48
N VAL A 63 5.24 -1.91 -5.07
CA VAL A 63 4.90 -2.15 -3.66
C VAL A 63 5.44 -3.51 -3.21
N VAL A 64 5.95 -3.56 -1.99
CA VAL A 64 6.35 -4.79 -1.29
C VAL A 64 5.51 -4.92 -0.03
N TYR A 65 4.83 -6.04 0.15
CA TYR A 65 3.87 -6.25 1.23
C TYR A 65 3.87 -7.69 1.74
N ASN A 66 3.31 -7.89 2.93
CA ASN A 66 3.05 -9.21 3.49
C ASN A 66 1.65 -9.67 3.07
N ALA A 67 1.58 -10.70 2.23
CA ALA A 67 0.35 -11.24 1.66
C ALA A 67 -0.55 -11.95 2.68
N ASN A 68 -0.03 -12.27 3.88
CA ASN A 68 -0.81 -12.80 4.99
C ASN A 68 -1.53 -11.69 5.79
N VAL A 69 -1.21 -10.42 5.52
CA VAL A 69 -1.75 -9.25 6.25
C VAL A 69 -2.59 -8.35 5.34
N VAL A 70 -2.18 -8.18 4.08
CA VAL A 70 -2.85 -7.33 3.11
C VAL A 70 -2.76 -7.94 1.71
N ASP A 71 -3.81 -7.81 0.91
CA ASP A 71 -3.83 -8.24 -0.48
C ASP A 71 -3.66 -7.04 -1.45
N LEU A 72 -3.41 -7.32 -2.74
CA LEU A 72 -3.25 -6.27 -3.74
C LEU A 72 -4.52 -5.42 -3.90
N ARG A 73 -5.70 -6.02 -3.75
CA ARG A 73 -6.98 -5.32 -3.87
C ARG A 73 -7.10 -4.23 -2.79
N ALA A 74 -6.78 -4.53 -1.53
CA ALA A 74 -6.81 -3.57 -0.44
C ALA A 74 -5.79 -2.44 -0.61
N ILE A 75 -4.62 -2.75 -1.20
CA ILE A 75 -3.63 -1.73 -1.59
C ILE A 75 -4.22 -0.78 -2.65
N GLU A 76 -4.84 -1.33 -3.70
CA GLU A 76 -5.47 -0.52 -4.74
C GLU A 76 -6.64 0.30 -4.19
N GLU A 77 -7.49 -0.29 -3.36
CA GLU A 77 -8.60 0.39 -2.67
C GLU A 77 -8.07 1.56 -1.84
N ARG A 78 -6.97 1.37 -1.10
CA ARG A 78 -6.34 2.44 -0.34
C ARG A 78 -5.93 3.62 -1.22
N ILE A 79 -5.37 3.37 -2.41
CA ILE A 79 -4.99 4.43 -3.35
C ILE A 79 -6.23 5.13 -3.93
N THR A 80 -7.25 4.37 -4.32
CA THR A 80 -8.51 4.96 -4.84
C THR A 80 -9.24 5.80 -3.80
N SER A 81 -9.20 5.38 -2.52
CA SER A 81 -9.85 6.07 -1.39
C SER A 81 -9.23 7.43 -1.05
N ILE A 82 -7.99 7.69 -1.49
CA ILE A 82 -7.33 9.00 -1.35
C ILE A 82 -7.38 9.81 -2.65
N GLY A 83 -8.17 9.38 -3.63
CA GLY A 83 -8.45 10.15 -4.85
C GLY A 83 -7.50 9.87 -6.01
N TYR A 84 -6.73 8.78 -6.02
CA TYR A 84 -5.85 8.45 -7.15
C TYR A 84 -6.28 7.14 -7.84
N SER A 85 -6.21 7.11 -9.16
CA SER A 85 -6.45 5.91 -9.96
C SER A 85 -5.22 4.99 -9.93
N VAL A 86 -5.46 3.68 -10.00
CA VAL A 86 -4.39 2.67 -10.01
C VAL A 86 -4.80 1.42 -10.80
N ASN A 87 -3.90 0.86 -11.62
CA ASN A 87 -4.13 -0.38 -12.36
C ASN A 87 -5.47 -0.39 -13.15
N GLY A 88 -5.87 0.76 -13.70
CA GLY A 88 -7.14 0.94 -14.41
C GLY A 88 -8.37 1.09 -13.52
N LYS A 89 -8.25 0.99 -12.19
CA LYS A 89 -9.31 1.36 -11.25
C LYS A 89 -9.36 2.87 -11.10
N LEU A 90 -10.57 3.43 -11.24
CA LEU A 90 -10.81 4.85 -11.07
C LEU A 90 -10.74 5.25 -9.60
N ALA A 91 -10.21 6.45 -9.36
CA ALA A 91 -10.28 7.10 -8.06
C ALA A 91 -11.71 7.18 -7.50
N ASP A 92 -11.84 7.11 -6.18
CA ASP A 92 -13.11 7.47 -5.53
C ASP A 92 -13.42 8.94 -5.86
N LYS A 93 -14.63 9.19 -6.36
CA LYS A 93 -15.03 10.50 -6.85
C LYS A 93 -15.01 11.56 -5.73
N ASN A 94 -15.48 11.21 -4.54
CA ASN A 94 -15.56 12.15 -3.42
C ASN A 94 -14.17 12.49 -2.88
N ALA A 95 -13.27 11.50 -2.84
CA ALA A 95 -11.88 11.70 -2.46
C ALA A 95 -11.14 12.57 -3.49
N TYR A 96 -11.33 12.29 -4.79
CA TYR A 96 -10.74 13.09 -5.87
C TYR A 96 -11.19 14.55 -5.84
N GLU A 97 -12.48 14.80 -5.59
CA GLU A 97 -13.03 16.16 -5.47
C GLU A 97 -12.43 16.96 -4.31
N LYS A 98 -11.91 16.29 -3.28
CA LYS A 98 -11.24 16.91 -2.12
C LYS A 98 -9.74 17.12 -2.31
N LEU A 99 -9.15 16.60 -3.38
CA LEU A 99 -7.74 16.85 -3.67
C LEU A 99 -7.48 18.34 -3.91
N GLU A 100 -6.28 18.77 -3.53
CA GLU A 100 -5.73 20.07 -3.92
C GLU A 100 -5.82 20.26 -5.43
N ILE A 101 -6.02 21.51 -5.86
CA ILE A 101 -6.24 21.85 -7.28
C ILE A 101 -5.11 21.31 -8.16
N CYS A 102 -3.86 21.41 -7.70
CA CYS A 102 -2.68 20.91 -8.43
C CYS A 102 -2.61 19.38 -8.54
N CYS A 103 -3.32 18.65 -7.69
CA CYS A 103 -3.35 17.18 -7.69
C CYS A 103 -4.45 16.62 -8.58
N LYS A 104 -5.38 17.46 -9.06
CA LYS A 104 -6.42 17.07 -10.01
C LYS A 104 -5.84 17.15 -11.42
N LYS A 105 -6.07 16.10 -12.21
CA LYS A 105 -5.72 16.10 -13.63
C LYS A 105 -6.50 17.26 -14.30
N PRO A 106 -5.83 18.15 -15.06
CA PRO A 106 -6.53 19.14 -15.87
C PRO A 106 -7.52 18.44 -16.79
N LYS A 107 -8.68 19.06 -17.02
CA LYS A 107 -9.58 18.57 -18.07
C LYS A 107 -8.86 18.81 -19.40
N ASP A 108 -8.63 17.73 -20.14
CA ASP A 108 -8.17 17.83 -21.53
C ASP A 108 -9.30 18.54 -22.30
N ASN A 109 -9.06 19.78 -22.74
CA ASN A 109 -9.95 20.54 -23.63
C ASN A 109 -9.69 20.14 -25.07
#